data_AF-A0A292QSS1-F1
#
_entry.id   AF-A0A292QSS1-F1
#
_cell.length_a   1.000
_cell.length_b   1.000
_cell.length_c   1.000
_cell.angle_alpha   90.00
_cell.angle_beta   90.00
_cell.angle_gamma   90.00
#
_symmetry.space_group_name_H-M   'P 1'
#
loop_
_entity.id
_entity.type
_entity.pdbx_description
1 polymer ?
#
loop_
_entity_poly.entity_id
_entity_poly.type
_entity_poly.pdbx_seq_one_letter_code
_entity_poly.pdbx_strand_id
1 'polypeptide(L)'
;MPKISVIVPTFKTAKYLTKCLDSILNQTFQDFEIIIVSDGPNEDHKVADEYAQKDRRITVLKDIKKDLGGARNAGIKIAKGKYFCSIDSDDWIEPTYLEKMYNAITSSEDVDIVQCGTEIVFENVVDKNLWKNDETYFAIKTDGIIDCDDLIFGTINVGTWNKLYKKELVDKYNIQFPENLRNEDAYFTWAYWMVSRKMYCIKEHLYNYLRRDDSLMAQTFKKGLGDKVLDHLKVGSLLYDFLIKNDLFEKRKYAFWRAFVICWCFARDNGDEDVVKKAKKYVKKFFKGGVEPKVEPELMNIIAPNKMKFKKIISNIFSITNSVNKRHKIIKLFGFKIKVLNKKYDDRNKVIIVENGKERILKSKEKIKGLNIRFKGRNNVMKIFMPSVFEGAEIEMLSEGGYIEINKTPRFMWHIKMANGHNQKFVFGEGSDTSYFGEVHLLDSNAQVIVGKDCMFAGQIIIFASDAHTIFDINSKKALNKVDSSVTIGDHVWVAQGAKLLKNAQIPSNSIVANSAIVTKKFDEENIILAGNPAHVVKTNVNWDRCGVEMYENEIING
;
A
#
# COMPACT_ATOMS: atom_id res chain seq x y z
N MET A 1 -17.03 3.04 -37.31
CA MET A 1 -17.55 2.44 -36.07
C MET A 1 -18.04 3.57 -35.18
N PRO A 2 -19.16 3.41 -34.45
CA PRO A 2 -19.68 4.45 -33.58
C PRO A 2 -18.63 4.82 -32.52
N LYS A 3 -18.65 6.06 -32.02
CA LYS A 3 -17.78 6.46 -30.90
C LYS A 3 -18.29 5.98 -29.56
N ILE A 4 -19.61 6.04 -29.36
CA ILE A 4 -20.29 5.63 -28.12
C ILE A 4 -21.30 4.52 -28.40
N SER A 5 -21.30 3.47 -27.58
CA SER A 5 -22.41 2.53 -27.49
C SER A 5 -23.29 2.82 -26.27
N VAL A 6 -24.57 3.08 -26.49
CA VAL A 6 -25.56 3.31 -25.43
C VAL A 6 -26.30 2.00 -25.17
N ILE A 7 -26.11 1.42 -23.99
CA ILE A 7 -26.69 0.12 -23.62
C ILE A 7 -27.94 0.36 -22.79
N VAL A 8 -29.09 -0.19 -23.20
CA VAL A 8 -30.39 0.04 -22.55
C VAL A 8 -30.97 -1.30 -22.08
N PRO A 9 -30.66 -1.76 -20.85
CA PRO A 9 -31.30 -2.93 -20.28
C PRO A 9 -32.78 -2.64 -19.99
N THR A 10 -33.64 -3.55 -20.43
CA THR A 10 -35.09 -3.36 -20.43
C THR A 10 -35.78 -4.59 -19.82
N PHE A 11 -36.54 -4.38 -18.75
CA PHE A 11 -37.33 -5.41 -18.08
C PHE A 11 -38.52 -4.81 -17.33
N LYS A 12 -39.73 -5.06 -17.82
CA LYS A 12 -41.00 -4.51 -17.32
C LYS A 12 -40.99 -2.97 -17.28
N THR A 13 -40.51 -2.35 -18.36
CA THR A 13 -40.33 -0.90 -18.46
C THR A 13 -40.95 -0.28 -19.72
N ALA A 14 -41.77 -1.01 -20.49
CA ALA A 14 -42.44 -0.52 -21.70
C ALA A 14 -43.08 0.88 -21.54
N LYS A 15 -43.71 1.15 -20.39
CA LYS A 15 -44.32 2.45 -20.06
C LYS A 15 -43.32 3.63 -20.13
N TYR A 16 -42.06 3.39 -19.81
CA TYR A 16 -41.02 4.40 -19.68
C TYR A 16 -40.03 4.39 -20.86
N LEU A 17 -39.87 3.24 -21.51
CA LEU A 17 -38.88 3.01 -22.55
C LEU A 17 -38.97 4.00 -23.72
N THR A 18 -40.19 4.37 -24.14
CA THR A 18 -40.40 5.39 -25.20
C THR A 18 -39.69 6.70 -24.87
N LYS A 19 -39.89 7.24 -23.65
CA LYS A 19 -39.26 8.48 -23.20
C LYS A 19 -37.74 8.34 -23.11
N CYS A 20 -37.26 7.20 -22.63
CA CYS A 20 -35.84 6.87 -22.57
C CYS A 20 -35.21 6.92 -23.97
N LEU A 21 -35.77 6.18 -24.93
CA LEU A 21 -35.25 6.08 -26.29
C LEU A 21 -35.35 7.41 -27.04
N ASP A 22 -36.45 8.15 -26.90
CA ASP A 22 -36.58 9.49 -27.49
C ASP A 22 -35.50 10.44 -26.96
N SER A 23 -35.16 10.37 -25.67
CA SER A 23 -34.09 11.21 -25.10
C SER A 23 -32.70 10.87 -25.64
N ILE A 24 -32.45 9.60 -25.97
CA ILE A 24 -31.18 9.13 -26.55
C ILE A 24 -31.10 9.50 -28.03
N LEU A 25 -32.20 9.34 -28.79
CA LEU A 25 -32.22 9.65 -30.22
C LEU A 25 -32.10 11.14 -30.52
N ASN A 26 -32.57 12.00 -29.60
CA ASN A 26 -32.52 13.46 -29.71
C ASN A 26 -31.24 14.09 -29.14
N GLN A 27 -30.19 13.30 -28.88
CA GLN A 27 -28.90 13.81 -28.41
C GLN A 27 -28.23 14.72 -29.46
N THR A 28 -27.50 15.76 -29.04
CA THR A 28 -26.76 16.64 -29.95
C THR A 28 -25.58 15.92 -30.63
N PHE A 29 -24.94 14.99 -29.92
CA PHE A 29 -23.88 14.13 -30.45
C PHE A 29 -24.46 12.96 -31.24
N GLN A 30 -24.12 12.80 -32.52
CA GLN A 30 -24.75 11.81 -33.42
C GLN A 30 -23.97 10.50 -33.66
N ASP A 31 -22.69 10.44 -33.29
CA ASP A 31 -21.80 9.29 -33.60
C ASP A 31 -21.90 8.19 -32.54
N PHE A 32 -23.10 7.60 -32.39
CA PHE A 32 -23.40 6.56 -31.42
C PHE A 32 -24.26 5.44 -32.01
N GLU A 33 -24.31 4.31 -31.30
CA GLU A 33 -25.28 3.23 -31.49
C GLU A 33 -26.09 2.99 -30.20
N ILE A 34 -27.26 2.39 -30.32
CA ILE A 34 -28.10 1.98 -29.18
C ILE A 34 -28.23 0.46 -29.20
N ILE A 35 -27.98 -0.17 -28.06
CA ILE A 35 -28.13 -1.61 -27.87
C ILE A 35 -29.19 -1.83 -26.79
N ILE A 36 -30.40 -2.16 -27.23
CA ILE A 36 -31.51 -2.47 -26.33
C ILE A 36 -31.40 -3.95 -25.97
N VAL A 37 -31.29 -4.25 -24.68
CA VAL A 37 -31.29 -5.62 -24.17
C VAL A 37 -32.61 -5.86 -23.48
N SER A 38 -33.57 -6.38 -24.23
CA SER A 38 -34.96 -6.58 -23.81
C SER A 38 -35.14 -7.99 -23.26
N ASP A 39 -35.14 -8.13 -21.94
CA ASP A 39 -35.37 -9.41 -21.25
C ASP A 39 -36.74 -9.48 -20.57
N GLY A 40 -37.58 -8.48 -20.83
CA GLY A 40 -38.91 -8.31 -20.27
C GLY A 40 -40.02 -9.02 -21.05
N PRO A 41 -41.29 -8.73 -20.73
CA PRO A 41 -42.45 -9.33 -21.40
C PRO A 41 -42.64 -8.75 -22.82
N ASN A 42 -43.62 -9.30 -23.56
CA ASN A 42 -43.91 -8.94 -24.95
C ASN A 42 -44.07 -7.43 -25.20
N GLU A 43 -44.59 -6.68 -24.22
CA GLU A 43 -44.77 -5.23 -24.33
C GLU A 43 -43.43 -4.49 -24.48
N ASP A 44 -42.39 -4.91 -23.75
CA ASP A 44 -41.05 -4.33 -23.86
C ASP A 44 -40.44 -4.63 -25.23
N HIS A 45 -40.63 -5.87 -25.73
CA HIS A 45 -40.13 -6.28 -27.03
C HIS A 45 -40.77 -5.47 -28.16
N LYS A 46 -42.09 -5.22 -28.08
CA LYS A 46 -42.82 -4.42 -29.09
C LYS A 46 -42.24 -3.03 -29.21
N VAL A 47 -42.07 -2.32 -28.09
CA VAL A 47 -41.48 -0.97 -28.10
C VAL A 47 -40.05 -1.01 -28.65
N ALA A 48 -39.22 -1.97 -28.24
CA ALA A 48 -37.86 -2.10 -28.74
C ALA A 48 -37.81 -2.33 -30.28
N ASP A 49 -38.67 -3.20 -30.80
CA ASP A 49 -38.75 -3.49 -32.24
C ASP A 49 -39.23 -2.30 -33.05
N GLU A 50 -40.25 -1.59 -32.56
CA GLU A 50 -40.78 -0.39 -33.22
C GLU A 50 -39.70 0.68 -33.39
N TYR A 51 -38.84 0.86 -32.38
CA TYR A 51 -37.73 1.80 -32.47
C TYR A 51 -36.62 1.29 -33.38
N ALA A 52 -36.29 0.00 -33.33
CA ALA A 52 -35.29 -0.61 -34.21
C ALA A 52 -35.66 -0.51 -35.70
N GLN A 53 -36.95 -0.52 -36.02
CA GLN A 53 -37.45 -0.28 -37.38
C GLN A 53 -37.33 1.20 -37.80
N LYS A 54 -37.39 2.14 -36.84
CA LYS A 54 -37.36 3.60 -37.11
C LYS A 54 -35.94 4.15 -37.23
N ASP A 55 -34.97 3.59 -36.51
CA ASP A 55 -33.59 4.09 -36.51
C ASP A 55 -32.55 2.96 -36.61
N ARG A 56 -31.74 3.01 -37.68
CA ARG A 56 -30.69 2.03 -38.00
C ARG A 56 -29.55 1.96 -36.98
N ARG A 57 -29.45 2.93 -36.06
CA ARG A 57 -28.46 2.92 -34.97
C ARG A 57 -28.83 1.92 -33.87
N ILE A 58 -30.05 1.39 -33.88
CA ILE A 58 -30.59 0.54 -32.82
C ILE A 58 -30.39 -0.93 -33.16
N THR A 59 -29.83 -1.67 -32.22
CA THR A 59 -29.76 -3.14 -32.22
C THR A 59 -30.52 -3.68 -31.02
N VAL A 60 -31.36 -4.69 -31.22
CA VAL A 60 -32.15 -5.32 -30.16
C VAL A 60 -31.64 -6.73 -29.89
N LEU A 61 -31.35 -7.01 -28.62
CA LEU A 61 -31.10 -8.33 -28.08
C LEU A 61 -32.30 -8.74 -27.23
N LYS A 62 -32.85 -9.94 -27.47
CA LYS A 62 -34.04 -10.45 -26.76
C LYS A 62 -33.77 -11.76 -26.06
N ASP A 63 -34.57 -12.05 -25.04
CA ASP A 63 -34.65 -13.36 -24.37
C ASP A 63 -33.29 -13.91 -23.95
N ILE A 64 -32.43 -13.02 -23.45
CA ILE A 64 -31.11 -13.39 -22.95
C ILE A 64 -31.26 -14.24 -21.67
N LYS A 65 -32.40 -14.11 -20.97
CA LYS A 65 -32.81 -14.82 -19.76
C LYS A 65 -31.79 -14.67 -18.65
N LYS A 66 -31.42 -13.42 -18.38
CA LYS A 66 -30.43 -13.03 -17.36
C LYS A 66 -30.97 -11.92 -16.48
N ASP A 67 -30.33 -11.74 -15.34
CA ASP A 67 -30.61 -10.56 -14.52
C ASP A 67 -30.03 -9.28 -15.14
N LEU A 68 -30.24 -8.16 -14.47
CA LEU A 68 -29.81 -6.84 -14.93
C LEU A 68 -28.30 -6.79 -15.24
N GLY A 69 -27.47 -7.44 -14.42
CA GLY A 69 -26.04 -7.56 -14.66
C GLY A 69 -25.73 -8.31 -15.95
N GLY A 70 -26.36 -9.46 -16.16
CA GLY A 70 -26.21 -10.23 -17.40
C GLY A 70 -26.73 -9.51 -18.65
N ALA A 71 -27.80 -8.72 -18.53
CA ALA A 71 -28.30 -7.87 -19.63
C ALA A 71 -27.26 -6.81 -20.03
N ARG A 72 -26.66 -6.11 -19.05
CA ARG A 72 -25.58 -5.15 -19.31
C ARG A 72 -24.35 -5.82 -19.95
N ASN A 73 -23.94 -6.99 -19.44
CA ASN A 73 -22.85 -7.77 -20.03
C ASN A 73 -23.12 -8.13 -21.50
N ALA A 74 -24.34 -8.56 -21.82
CA ALA A 74 -24.72 -8.91 -23.19
C ALA A 74 -24.62 -7.70 -24.13
N GLY A 75 -25.06 -6.52 -23.68
CA GLY A 75 -24.91 -5.27 -24.41
C GLY A 75 -23.44 -4.87 -24.62
N ILE A 76 -22.63 -4.90 -23.55
CA ILE A 76 -21.19 -4.55 -23.62
C ILE A 76 -20.46 -5.48 -24.59
N LYS A 77 -20.81 -6.77 -24.61
CA LYS A 77 -20.16 -7.77 -25.47
C LYS A 77 -20.26 -7.43 -26.95
N ILE A 78 -21.40 -6.88 -27.40
CA ILE A 78 -21.62 -6.54 -28.81
C ILE A 78 -21.37 -5.06 -29.12
N ALA A 79 -21.07 -4.25 -28.12
CA ALA A 79 -20.75 -2.84 -28.27
C ALA A 79 -19.54 -2.62 -29.18
N LYS A 80 -19.70 -1.77 -30.19
CA LYS A 80 -18.67 -1.40 -31.16
C LYS A 80 -18.02 -0.05 -30.84
N GLY A 81 -18.61 0.71 -29.91
CA GLY A 81 -18.11 1.98 -29.44
C GLY A 81 -16.76 1.85 -28.74
N LYS A 82 -15.88 2.83 -28.95
CA LYS A 82 -14.67 2.99 -28.12
C LYS A 82 -15.05 3.26 -26.67
N TYR A 83 -16.15 3.98 -26.48
CA TYR A 83 -16.75 4.28 -25.18
C TYR A 83 -18.14 3.66 -25.09
N PHE A 84 -18.63 3.43 -23.87
CA PHE A 84 -20.01 3.00 -23.65
C PHE A 84 -20.58 3.61 -22.37
N CYS A 85 -21.90 3.75 -22.34
CA CYS A 85 -22.68 4.03 -21.13
C CYS A 85 -23.87 3.06 -21.07
N SER A 86 -24.40 2.84 -19.87
CA SER A 86 -25.64 2.07 -19.66
C SER A 86 -26.72 3.04 -19.22
N ILE A 87 -27.86 3.14 -19.89
CA ILE A 87 -28.97 4.01 -19.48
C ILE A 87 -30.11 3.09 -19.03
N ASP A 88 -30.58 3.26 -17.80
CA ASP A 88 -31.68 2.44 -17.31
C ASP A 88 -32.98 2.86 -18.02
N SER A 89 -33.78 1.87 -18.44
CA SER A 89 -34.92 2.06 -19.37
C SER A 89 -36.10 2.84 -18.77
N ASP A 90 -36.10 3.12 -17.48
CA ASP A 90 -37.05 3.99 -16.79
C ASP A 90 -36.58 5.44 -16.59
N ASP A 91 -35.36 5.75 -16.99
CA ASP A 91 -34.73 7.06 -16.90
C ASP A 91 -34.63 7.76 -18.26
N TRP A 92 -34.16 9.01 -18.26
CA TRP A 92 -33.87 9.76 -19.49
C TRP A 92 -32.70 10.71 -19.31
N ILE A 93 -32.10 11.14 -20.43
CA ILE A 93 -30.92 12.01 -20.44
C ILE A 93 -31.20 13.37 -21.10
N GLU A 94 -30.48 14.39 -20.67
CA GLU A 94 -30.57 15.73 -21.25
C GLU A 94 -29.98 15.76 -22.67
N PRO A 95 -30.45 16.64 -23.59
CA PRO A 95 -30.04 16.63 -24.99
C PRO A 95 -28.53 16.72 -25.25
N THR A 96 -27.77 17.31 -24.32
CA THR A 96 -26.31 17.48 -24.43
C THR A 96 -25.50 16.43 -23.68
N TYR A 97 -26.14 15.40 -23.10
CA TYR A 97 -25.49 14.38 -22.28
C TYR A 97 -24.32 13.70 -23.03
N LEU A 98 -24.58 13.10 -24.20
CA LEU A 98 -23.54 12.36 -24.93
C LEU A 98 -22.39 13.25 -25.39
N GLU A 99 -22.70 14.48 -25.83
CA GLU A 99 -21.70 15.46 -26.27
C GLU A 99 -20.77 15.86 -25.11
N LYS A 100 -21.33 16.24 -23.97
CA LYS A 100 -20.56 16.67 -22.80
C LYS A 100 -19.74 15.52 -22.21
N MET A 101 -20.32 14.32 -22.14
CA MET A 101 -19.62 13.12 -21.67
C MET A 101 -18.45 12.76 -22.61
N TYR A 102 -18.66 12.87 -23.94
CA TYR A 102 -17.62 12.63 -24.94
C TYR A 102 -16.48 13.65 -24.86
N ASN A 103 -16.81 14.94 -24.78
CA ASN A 103 -15.82 16.00 -24.69
C ASN A 103 -14.99 15.87 -23.40
N ALA A 104 -15.63 15.50 -22.29
CA ALA A 104 -14.93 15.25 -21.02
C ALA A 104 -13.98 14.04 -21.10
N ILE A 105 -14.41 12.89 -21.66
CA ILE A 105 -13.56 11.69 -21.71
C ILE A 105 -12.37 11.84 -22.67
N THR A 106 -12.49 12.74 -23.65
CA THR A 106 -11.46 13.01 -24.66
C THR A 106 -10.58 14.22 -24.31
N SER A 107 -10.89 14.94 -23.24
CA SER A 107 -10.13 16.12 -22.80
C SER A 107 -8.69 15.81 -22.39
N SER A 108 -8.39 14.55 -22.04
CA SER A 108 -7.06 14.08 -21.68
C SER A 108 -6.94 12.57 -21.85
N GLU A 109 -5.77 12.08 -22.26
CA GLU A 109 -5.51 10.63 -22.41
C GLU A 109 -5.58 9.85 -21.08
N ASP A 110 -5.42 10.53 -19.95
CA ASP A 110 -5.47 9.96 -18.60
C ASP A 110 -6.89 9.79 -18.05
N VAL A 111 -7.89 10.42 -18.65
CA VAL A 111 -9.29 10.33 -18.21
C VAL A 111 -9.85 8.99 -18.68
N ASP A 112 -10.14 8.10 -17.75
CA ASP A 112 -10.57 6.73 -18.05
C ASP A 112 -12.08 6.51 -17.85
N ILE A 113 -12.74 7.47 -17.18
CA ILE A 113 -14.17 7.46 -16.89
C ILE A 113 -14.68 8.89 -16.73
N VAL A 114 -15.93 9.12 -17.13
CA VAL A 114 -16.64 10.38 -16.87
C VAL A 114 -17.89 10.09 -16.06
N GLN A 115 -18.25 11.00 -15.16
CA GLN A 115 -19.52 10.97 -14.45
C GLN A 115 -20.20 12.33 -14.52
N CYS A 116 -21.53 12.37 -14.69
CA CYS A 116 -22.33 13.59 -14.63
C CYS A 116 -23.26 13.66 -13.41
N GLY A 117 -23.71 14.87 -13.10
CA GLY A 117 -24.72 15.13 -12.09
C GLY A 117 -26.06 14.49 -12.47
N THR A 118 -26.93 14.39 -11.48
CA THR A 118 -28.21 13.68 -11.63
C THR A 118 -29.34 14.46 -10.98
N GLU A 119 -30.42 14.64 -11.73
CA GLU A 119 -31.69 15.10 -11.21
C GLU A 119 -32.53 13.92 -10.71
N ILE A 120 -33.08 14.01 -9.50
CA ILE A 120 -33.91 12.95 -8.92
C ILE A 120 -35.39 13.31 -9.11
N VAL A 121 -36.08 12.55 -9.95
CA VAL A 121 -37.48 12.78 -10.31
C VAL A 121 -38.37 11.73 -9.66
N PHE A 122 -39.47 12.13 -9.02
CA PHE A 122 -40.38 11.20 -8.34
C PHE A 122 -41.67 11.01 -9.14
N GLU A 123 -42.10 9.76 -9.32
CA GLU A 123 -43.40 9.46 -9.95
C GLU A 123 -44.58 9.79 -9.02
N ASN A 124 -44.41 9.57 -7.70
CA ASN A 124 -45.43 9.76 -6.66
C ASN A 124 -44.97 10.78 -5.58
N VAL A 125 -45.88 11.11 -4.64
CA VAL A 125 -45.63 12.09 -3.56
C VAL A 125 -44.38 11.76 -2.74
N VAL A 126 -43.54 12.78 -2.54
CA VAL A 126 -42.19 12.68 -1.98
C VAL A 126 -42.20 12.48 -0.46
N ASP A 127 -41.54 11.42 0.01
CA ASP A 127 -40.98 11.43 1.37
C ASP A 127 -39.75 12.36 1.38
N LYS A 128 -39.88 13.51 2.04
CA LYS A 128 -38.83 14.55 2.11
C LYS A 128 -37.50 14.02 2.64
N ASN A 129 -37.51 12.98 3.48
CA ASN A 129 -36.27 12.38 4.00
C ASN A 129 -35.59 11.49 2.95
N LEU A 130 -36.36 10.77 2.13
CA LEU A 130 -35.83 9.99 1.02
C LEU A 130 -35.17 10.91 -0.01
N TRP A 131 -35.84 12.00 -0.38
CA TRP A 131 -35.29 12.97 -1.31
C TRP A 131 -33.95 13.54 -0.87
N LYS A 132 -33.84 14.01 0.37
CA LYS A 132 -32.59 14.58 0.91
C LYS A 132 -31.43 13.56 0.94
N ASN A 133 -31.73 12.29 1.22
CA ASN A 133 -30.73 11.23 1.22
C ASN A 133 -30.21 10.93 -0.20
N ASP A 134 -31.11 10.84 -1.16
CA ASP A 134 -30.76 10.61 -2.57
C ASP A 134 -29.97 11.80 -3.14
N GLU A 135 -30.43 13.02 -2.92
CA GLU A 135 -29.73 14.24 -3.34
C GLU A 135 -28.29 14.25 -2.79
N THR A 136 -28.11 13.93 -1.52
CA THR A 136 -26.78 13.85 -0.89
C THR A 136 -25.91 12.74 -1.48
N TYR A 137 -26.50 11.60 -1.86
CA TYR A 137 -25.80 10.44 -2.40
C TYR A 137 -25.37 10.65 -3.85
N PHE A 138 -26.25 11.25 -4.67
CA PHE A 138 -26.00 11.48 -6.09
C PHE A 138 -25.27 12.79 -6.38
N ALA A 139 -25.17 13.71 -5.41
CA ALA A 139 -24.46 14.97 -5.56
C ALA A 139 -23.00 14.81 -6.01
N ILE A 140 -22.66 15.48 -7.12
CA ILE A 140 -21.28 15.67 -7.56
C ILE A 140 -20.67 16.87 -6.86
N LYS A 141 -19.59 16.62 -6.13
CA LYS A 141 -18.93 17.60 -5.26
C LYS A 141 -17.77 18.33 -5.91
N THR A 142 -17.38 17.91 -7.10
CA THR A 142 -16.22 18.41 -7.81
C THR A 142 -16.55 18.49 -9.29
N ASP A 143 -16.06 19.53 -9.95
CA ASP A 143 -16.20 19.73 -11.39
C ASP A 143 -14.80 19.71 -12.01
N GLY A 144 -14.58 18.87 -13.01
CA GLY A 144 -13.28 18.62 -13.63
C GLY A 144 -12.64 17.28 -13.26
N ILE A 145 -11.33 17.18 -13.50
CA ILE A 145 -10.57 15.93 -13.40
C ILE A 145 -10.14 15.67 -11.96
N ILE A 146 -10.38 14.46 -11.47
CA ILE A 146 -9.89 13.94 -10.19
C ILE A 146 -9.12 12.63 -10.39
N ASP A 147 -8.23 12.32 -9.46
CA ASP A 147 -7.58 11.01 -9.43
C ASP A 147 -8.55 9.92 -8.95
N CYS A 148 -8.48 8.75 -9.58
CA CYS A 148 -9.14 7.54 -9.08
C CYS A 148 -8.30 6.93 -7.95
N ASP A 149 -8.25 7.64 -6.82
CA ASP A 149 -7.55 7.23 -5.61
C ASP A 149 -8.48 6.44 -4.64
N ASP A 150 -7.99 6.14 -3.43
CA ASP A 150 -8.79 5.39 -2.46
C ASP A 150 -9.97 6.19 -1.89
N LEU A 151 -9.98 7.53 -2.02
CA LEU A 151 -10.96 8.40 -1.38
C LEU A 151 -12.31 8.42 -2.12
N ILE A 152 -12.34 8.08 -3.41
CA ILE A 152 -13.58 8.03 -4.19
C ILE A 152 -14.54 6.92 -3.72
N PHE A 153 -14.00 5.86 -3.10
CA PHE A 153 -14.77 4.73 -2.59
C PHE A 153 -15.65 5.15 -1.40
N GLY A 154 -16.97 5.21 -1.60
CA GLY A 154 -17.95 5.65 -0.60
C GLY A 154 -18.17 7.16 -0.53
N THR A 155 -17.55 7.94 -1.43
CA THR A 155 -17.82 9.38 -1.56
C THR A 155 -18.53 9.71 -2.87
N ILE A 156 -18.34 8.88 -3.90
CA ILE A 156 -19.00 8.94 -5.20
C ILE A 156 -20.00 7.78 -5.31
N ASN A 157 -21.16 8.02 -5.92
CA ASN A 157 -22.17 6.98 -6.11
C ASN A 157 -21.70 5.91 -7.11
N VAL A 158 -22.10 4.67 -6.85
CA VAL A 158 -21.71 3.50 -7.64
C VAL A 158 -22.63 3.19 -8.81
N GLY A 159 -23.71 3.96 -8.99
CA GLY A 159 -24.68 3.77 -10.05
C GLY A 159 -23.98 3.78 -11.41
N THR A 160 -24.32 2.86 -12.29
CA THR A 160 -23.59 2.70 -13.56
C THR A 160 -24.06 3.68 -14.65
N TRP A 161 -25.18 4.34 -14.42
CA TRP A 161 -25.97 5.00 -15.45
C TRP A 161 -25.60 6.45 -15.78
N ASN A 162 -25.06 7.19 -14.81
CA ASN A 162 -24.55 8.56 -15.02
C ASN A 162 -23.08 8.57 -15.47
N LYS A 163 -22.59 7.51 -16.11
CA LYS A 163 -21.16 7.33 -16.39
C LYS A 163 -20.89 6.91 -17.83
N LEU A 164 -19.77 7.40 -18.36
CA LEU A 164 -19.20 6.99 -19.65
C LEU A 164 -17.85 6.31 -19.40
N TYR A 165 -17.69 5.11 -19.95
CA TYR A 165 -16.54 4.23 -19.72
C TYR A 165 -15.77 4.00 -21.02
N LYS A 166 -14.45 3.82 -20.91
CA LYS A 166 -13.62 3.25 -21.97
C LYS A 166 -13.83 1.73 -22.05
N LYS A 167 -14.22 1.24 -23.22
CA LYS A 167 -14.44 -0.20 -23.44
C LYS A 167 -13.14 -1.00 -23.29
N GLU A 168 -12.01 -0.44 -23.69
CA GLU A 168 -10.70 -1.11 -23.64
C GLU A 168 -10.31 -1.58 -22.24
N LEU A 169 -10.69 -0.87 -21.18
CA LEU A 169 -10.39 -1.26 -19.80
C LEU A 169 -11.23 -2.46 -19.36
N VAL A 170 -12.49 -2.52 -19.79
CA VAL A 170 -13.36 -3.67 -19.55
C VAL A 170 -12.78 -4.91 -20.20
N ASP A 171 -12.37 -4.80 -21.47
CA ASP A 171 -11.79 -5.91 -22.24
C ASP A 171 -10.44 -6.35 -21.64
N LYS A 172 -9.56 -5.39 -21.32
CA LYS A 172 -8.21 -5.64 -20.78
C LYS A 172 -8.23 -6.35 -19.43
N TYR A 173 -9.11 -5.93 -18.53
CA TYR A 173 -9.18 -6.46 -17.16
C TYR A 173 -10.29 -7.50 -16.96
N ASN A 174 -11.03 -7.83 -18.02
CA ASN A 174 -12.18 -8.73 -18.00
C ASN A 174 -13.17 -8.37 -16.88
N ILE A 175 -13.57 -7.10 -16.85
CA ILE A 175 -14.55 -6.58 -15.88
C ILE A 175 -15.94 -6.95 -16.36
N GLN A 176 -16.74 -7.60 -15.52
CA GLN A 176 -18.09 -8.03 -15.87
C GLN A 176 -19.03 -7.76 -14.70
N PHE A 177 -20.28 -7.42 -14.99
CA PHE A 177 -21.29 -7.39 -13.95
C PHE A 177 -21.49 -8.81 -13.40
N PRO A 178 -21.50 -9.02 -12.07
CA PRO A 178 -21.78 -10.33 -11.52
C PRO A 178 -23.24 -10.69 -11.80
N GLU A 179 -23.45 -11.86 -12.39
CA GLU A 179 -24.79 -12.39 -12.64
C GLU A 179 -25.33 -13.06 -11.38
N ASN A 180 -26.64 -12.98 -11.20
CA ASN A 180 -27.42 -13.51 -10.08
C ASN A 180 -27.06 -12.92 -8.71
N LEU A 181 -26.50 -11.70 -8.68
CA LEU A 181 -26.22 -10.96 -7.45
C LEU A 181 -26.88 -9.59 -7.49
N ARG A 182 -27.45 -9.17 -6.36
CA ARG A 182 -27.76 -7.75 -6.17
C ARG A 182 -26.49 -6.93 -5.99
N ASN A 183 -26.60 -5.63 -6.24
CA ASN A 183 -25.50 -4.67 -6.08
C ASN A 183 -24.35 -4.96 -7.06
N GLU A 184 -24.74 -5.41 -8.26
CA GLU A 184 -23.88 -5.72 -9.39
C GLU A 184 -23.20 -4.46 -9.95
N ASP A 185 -23.89 -3.33 -9.86
CA ASP A 185 -23.40 -2.00 -10.21
C ASP A 185 -22.21 -1.59 -9.33
N ALA A 186 -22.29 -1.83 -8.02
CA ALA A 186 -21.19 -1.55 -7.11
C ALA A 186 -19.95 -2.37 -7.44
N TYR A 187 -20.10 -3.66 -7.74
CA TYR A 187 -18.96 -4.48 -8.17
C TYR A 187 -18.31 -3.87 -9.41
N PHE A 188 -19.10 -3.68 -10.47
CA PHE A 188 -18.59 -3.24 -11.77
C PHE A 188 -17.88 -1.89 -11.64
N THR A 189 -18.55 -0.92 -11.02
CA THR A 189 -18.03 0.43 -10.84
C THR A 189 -16.75 0.42 -10.00
N TRP A 190 -16.71 -0.34 -8.89
CA TRP A 190 -15.50 -0.47 -8.08
C TRP A 190 -14.36 -1.14 -8.84
N ALA A 191 -14.59 -2.27 -9.50
CA ALA A 191 -13.57 -2.96 -10.28
C ALA A 191 -12.99 -2.06 -11.38
N TYR A 192 -13.86 -1.28 -12.04
CA TYR A 192 -13.45 -0.29 -13.02
C TYR A 192 -12.58 0.82 -12.39
N TRP A 193 -13.02 1.40 -11.27
CA TRP A 193 -12.24 2.42 -10.55
C TRP A 193 -10.86 1.93 -10.08
N MET A 194 -10.72 0.65 -9.71
CA MET A 194 -9.44 0.07 -9.29
C MET A 194 -8.37 0.16 -10.39
N VAL A 195 -8.78 0.11 -11.65
CA VAL A 195 -7.88 0.12 -12.83
C VAL A 195 -7.79 1.49 -13.51
N SER A 196 -8.74 2.38 -13.25
CA SER A 196 -8.72 3.76 -13.76
C SER A 196 -7.62 4.61 -13.13
N ARG A 197 -7.08 5.56 -13.92
CA ARG A 197 -6.16 6.60 -13.45
C ARG A 197 -6.92 7.84 -12.98
N LYS A 198 -7.74 8.43 -13.86
CA LYS A 198 -8.50 9.65 -13.57
C LYS A 198 -9.96 9.54 -13.98
N MET A 199 -10.79 10.26 -13.25
CA MET A 199 -12.21 10.47 -13.53
C MET A 199 -12.45 11.94 -13.85
N TYR A 200 -13.26 12.24 -14.86
CA TYR A 200 -13.80 13.57 -15.07
C TYR A 200 -15.20 13.64 -14.44
N CYS A 201 -15.42 14.58 -13.53
CA CYS A 201 -16.73 14.86 -12.95
C CYS A 201 -17.35 16.09 -13.60
N ILE A 202 -18.59 15.96 -14.09
CA ILE A 202 -19.38 17.07 -14.65
C ILE A 202 -20.48 17.39 -13.65
N LYS A 203 -20.45 18.57 -13.04
CA LYS A 203 -21.41 18.90 -11.97
C LYS A 203 -22.86 19.05 -12.46
N GLU A 204 -23.06 19.41 -13.73
CA GLU A 204 -24.36 19.60 -14.34
C GLU A 204 -25.23 18.34 -14.32
N HIS A 205 -26.53 18.52 -14.06
CA HIS A 205 -27.51 17.43 -14.05
C HIS A 205 -27.88 17.04 -15.48
N LEU A 206 -27.13 16.09 -16.05
CA LEU A 206 -27.34 15.60 -17.42
C LEU A 206 -28.17 14.32 -17.49
N TYR A 207 -28.39 13.68 -16.35
CA TYR A 207 -29.14 12.44 -16.23
C TYR A 207 -30.33 12.64 -15.29
N ASN A 208 -31.50 12.13 -15.66
CA ASN A 208 -32.72 12.21 -14.85
C ASN A 208 -33.09 10.81 -14.35
N TYR A 209 -32.98 10.61 -13.04
CA TYR A 209 -33.23 9.33 -12.39
C TYR A 209 -34.66 9.27 -11.82
N LEU A 210 -35.48 8.33 -12.29
CA LEU A 210 -36.88 8.18 -11.90
C LEU A 210 -37.03 7.29 -10.66
N ARG A 211 -37.44 7.90 -9.56
CA ARG A 211 -37.88 7.22 -8.34
C ARG A 211 -39.33 6.77 -8.44
N ARG A 212 -39.53 5.45 -8.46
CA ARG A 212 -40.83 4.76 -8.42
C ARG A 212 -40.85 3.63 -7.38
N ASP A 213 -42.03 3.32 -6.86
CA ASP A 213 -42.25 2.43 -5.71
C ASP A 213 -41.93 0.95 -5.98
N ASP A 214 -42.04 0.53 -7.24
CA ASP A 214 -41.80 -0.84 -7.70
C ASP A 214 -40.36 -1.08 -8.18
N SER A 215 -39.51 -0.04 -8.16
CA SER A 215 -38.10 -0.12 -8.56
C SER A 215 -37.29 -1.08 -7.69
N LEU A 216 -36.21 -1.65 -8.27
CA LEU A 216 -35.24 -2.46 -7.52
C LEU A 216 -34.66 -1.69 -6.31
N MET A 217 -34.43 -0.38 -6.47
CA MET A 217 -33.92 0.47 -5.40
C MET A 217 -34.94 0.69 -4.28
N ALA A 218 -36.22 0.86 -4.59
CA ALA A 218 -37.27 0.95 -3.55
C ALA A 218 -37.40 -0.35 -2.74
N GLN A 219 -37.10 -1.51 -3.35
CA GLN A 219 -37.11 -2.80 -2.66
C GLN A 219 -35.86 -3.04 -1.79
N THR A 220 -34.74 -2.39 -2.11
CA THR A 220 -33.42 -2.62 -1.46
C THR A 220 -33.31 -2.04 -0.04
N PHE A 221 -34.22 -1.14 0.35
CA PHE A 221 -34.23 -0.56 1.70
C PHE A 221 -35.49 -0.91 2.51
N LYS A 222 -36.38 -1.75 1.96
CA LYS A 222 -37.51 -2.32 2.72
C LYS A 222 -37.00 -3.47 3.59
N LYS A 223 -37.41 -3.51 4.86
CA LYS A 223 -37.17 -4.67 5.75
C LYS A 223 -37.72 -5.94 5.08
N GLY A 224 -36.96 -7.04 5.10
CA GLY A 224 -37.39 -8.33 4.54
C GLY A 224 -36.58 -8.84 3.34
N LEU A 225 -35.40 -8.28 3.06
CA LEU A 225 -34.49 -8.77 1.99
C LEU A 225 -33.89 -10.15 2.28
N GLY A 226 -34.00 -10.64 3.51
CA GLY A 226 -33.46 -11.92 3.95
C GLY A 226 -31.99 -12.09 3.56
N ASP A 227 -31.65 -13.26 3.02
CA ASP A 227 -30.27 -13.59 2.65
C ASP A 227 -29.71 -12.77 1.47
N LYS A 228 -30.54 -12.05 0.71
CA LYS A 228 -30.05 -11.20 -0.41
C LYS A 228 -29.20 -10.02 0.06
N VAL A 229 -29.34 -9.63 1.33
CA VAL A 229 -28.45 -8.65 1.96
C VAL A 229 -26.98 -9.11 1.93
N LEU A 230 -26.74 -10.43 1.98
CA LEU A 230 -25.39 -11.01 1.94
C LEU A 230 -24.73 -10.87 0.57
N ASP A 231 -25.47 -10.56 -0.50
CA ASP A 231 -24.90 -10.39 -1.84
C ASP A 231 -23.90 -9.24 -1.88
N HIS A 232 -24.07 -8.21 -1.04
CA HIS A 232 -23.09 -7.13 -0.92
C HIS A 232 -21.72 -7.66 -0.43
N LEU A 233 -21.70 -8.59 0.53
CA LEU A 233 -20.46 -9.23 0.98
C LEU A 233 -19.85 -10.15 -0.07
N LYS A 234 -20.69 -10.80 -0.90
CA LYS A 234 -20.22 -11.58 -2.04
C LYS A 234 -19.57 -10.69 -3.10
N VAL A 235 -20.18 -9.56 -3.43
CA VAL A 235 -19.60 -8.51 -4.29
C VAL A 235 -18.25 -8.03 -3.74
N GLY A 236 -18.16 -7.76 -2.43
CA GLY A 236 -16.89 -7.42 -1.79
C GLY A 236 -15.83 -8.52 -1.96
N SER A 237 -16.21 -9.80 -1.91
CA SER A 237 -15.27 -10.91 -2.09
C SER A 237 -14.86 -11.07 -3.56
N LEU A 238 -15.79 -10.90 -4.51
CA LEU A 238 -15.46 -10.89 -5.93
C LEU A 238 -14.47 -9.76 -6.27
N LEU A 239 -14.60 -8.61 -5.61
CA LEU A 239 -13.67 -7.49 -5.81
C LEU A 239 -12.26 -7.84 -5.30
N TYR A 240 -12.17 -8.58 -4.19
CA TYR A 240 -10.88 -9.13 -3.72
C TYR A 240 -10.27 -10.06 -4.76
N ASP A 241 -11.06 -11.02 -5.26
CA ASP A 241 -10.60 -12.00 -6.26
C ASP A 241 -10.13 -11.30 -7.55
N PHE A 242 -10.85 -10.26 -7.98
CA PHE A 242 -10.45 -9.40 -9.09
C PHE A 242 -9.10 -8.73 -8.86
N LEU A 243 -8.87 -8.16 -7.67
CA LEU A 243 -7.62 -7.50 -7.33
C LEU A 243 -6.44 -8.47 -7.28
N ILE A 244 -6.65 -9.68 -6.75
CA ILE A 244 -5.61 -10.72 -6.70
C ILE A 244 -5.29 -11.21 -8.11
N LYS A 245 -6.31 -11.51 -8.92
CA LYS A 245 -6.14 -11.97 -10.30
C LYS A 245 -5.35 -10.98 -11.17
N ASN A 246 -5.48 -9.68 -10.89
CA ASN A 246 -4.85 -8.62 -11.67
C ASN A 246 -3.60 -8.00 -10.99
N ASP A 247 -3.11 -8.58 -9.90
CA ASP A 247 -1.97 -8.07 -9.12
C ASP A 247 -2.11 -6.59 -8.68
N LEU A 248 -3.33 -6.21 -8.29
CA LEU A 248 -3.68 -4.85 -7.87
C LEU A 248 -3.86 -4.71 -6.36
N PHE A 249 -3.90 -5.82 -5.62
CA PHE A 249 -4.29 -5.79 -4.21
C PHE A 249 -3.37 -4.90 -3.37
N GLU A 250 -2.04 -5.04 -3.46
CA GLU A 250 -1.14 -4.20 -2.64
C GLU A 250 -1.24 -2.71 -2.97
N LYS A 251 -1.48 -2.36 -4.24
CA LYS A 251 -1.65 -0.98 -4.69
C LYS A 251 -3.00 -0.38 -4.28
N ARG A 252 -4.05 -1.21 -4.21
CA ARG A 252 -5.45 -0.78 -4.02
C ARG A 252 -6.10 -1.31 -2.74
N LYS A 253 -5.32 -1.82 -1.79
CA LYS A 253 -5.83 -2.44 -0.55
C LYS A 253 -6.69 -1.49 0.28
N TYR A 254 -6.38 -0.19 0.30
CA TYR A 254 -7.17 0.77 1.08
C TYR A 254 -8.54 1.03 0.43
N ALA A 255 -8.61 1.24 -0.89
CA ALA A 255 -9.86 1.26 -1.65
C ALA A 255 -10.69 -0.02 -1.42
N PHE A 256 -10.04 -1.19 -1.49
CA PHE A 256 -10.70 -2.47 -1.24
C PHE A 256 -11.35 -2.52 0.14
N TRP A 257 -10.61 -2.16 1.18
CA TRP A 257 -11.14 -2.18 2.54
C TRP A 257 -12.28 -1.19 2.71
N ARG A 258 -12.25 -0.03 2.05
CA ARG A 258 -13.39 0.90 2.05
C ARG A 258 -14.64 0.27 1.43
N ALA A 259 -14.52 -0.33 0.24
CA ALA A 259 -15.62 -1.04 -0.41
C ALA A 259 -16.17 -2.19 0.45
N PHE A 260 -15.28 -3.02 1.02
CA PHE A 260 -15.68 -4.16 1.84
C PHE A 260 -16.38 -3.73 3.14
N VAL A 261 -15.96 -2.62 3.74
CA VAL A 261 -16.62 -2.03 4.93
C VAL A 261 -18.00 -1.51 4.60
N ILE A 262 -18.19 -0.88 3.43
CA ILE A 262 -19.51 -0.47 2.96
C ILE A 262 -20.43 -1.68 2.84
N CYS A 263 -19.95 -2.77 2.23
CA CYS A 263 -20.69 -4.02 2.11
C CYS A 263 -21.09 -4.61 3.46
N TRP A 264 -20.16 -4.62 4.43
CA TRP A 264 -20.44 -5.06 5.79
C TRP A 264 -21.47 -4.18 6.50
N CYS A 265 -21.32 -2.86 6.43
CA CYS A 265 -22.25 -1.93 7.08
C CYS A 265 -23.65 -2.12 6.52
N PHE A 266 -23.77 -2.23 5.20
CA PHE A 266 -25.05 -2.53 4.56
C PHE A 266 -25.64 -3.84 5.11
N ALA A 267 -24.82 -4.90 5.19
CA ALA A 267 -25.29 -6.18 5.67
C ALA A 267 -25.72 -6.19 7.14
N ARG A 268 -25.00 -5.43 7.98
CA ARG A 268 -25.30 -5.28 9.39
C ARG A 268 -26.57 -4.45 9.63
N ASP A 269 -26.73 -3.36 8.88
CA ASP A 269 -27.75 -2.35 9.17
C ASP A 269 -29.12 -2.71 8.55
N ASN A 270 -29.13 -3.55 7.51
CA ASN A 270 -30.35 -3.96 6.79
C ASN A 270 -30.73 -5.44 6.98
N GLY A 271 -29.86 -6.24 7.61
CA GLY A 271 -30.15 -7.64 7.95
C GLY A 271 -30.92 -7.78 9.27
N ASP A 272 -31.78 -8.79 9.36
CA ASP A 272 -32.30 -9.24 10.66
C ASP A 272 -31.21 -9.99 11.46
N GLU A 273 -31.54 -10.43 12.68
CA GLU A 273 -30.56 -11.07 13.58
C GLU A 273 -29.90 -12.33 12.96
N ASP A 274 -30.66 -13.15 12.23
CA ASP A 274 -30.13 -14.34 11.57
C ASP A 274 -29.23 -13.97 10.39
N VAL A 275 -29.65 -13.03 9.55
CA VAL A 275 -28.85 -12.51 8.43
C VAL A 275 -27.55 -11.90 8.94
N VAL A 276 -27.57 -11.12 10.03
CA VAL A 276 -26.37 -10.55 10.64
C VAL A 276 -25.44 -11.65 11.18
N LYS A 277 -25.99 -12.74 11.73
CA LYS A 277 -25.21 -13.90 12.17
C LYS A 277 -24.55 -14.62 10.98
N LYS A 278 -25.27 -14.78 9.87
CA LYS A 278 -24.73 -15.31 8.60
C LYS A 278 -23.64 -14.40 8.03
N ALA A 279 -23.86 -13.09 7.99
CA ALA A 279 -22.88 -12.08 7.56
C ALA A 279 -21.58 -12.17 8.38
N LYS A 280 -21.71 -12.24 9.71
CA LYS A 280 -20.61 -12.49 10.65
C LYS A 280 -19.83 -13.76 10.25
N LYS A 281 -20.52 -14.89 10.07
CA LYS A 281 -19.89 -16.16 9.69
C LYS A 281 -19.17 -16.06 8.35
N TYR A 282 -19.78 -15.37 7.38
CA TYR A 282 -19.21 -15.12 6.05
C TYR A 282 -17.89 -14.36 6.15
N VAL A 283 -17.90 -13.21 6.82
CA VAL A 283 -16.71 -12.37 7.03
C VAL A 283 -15.61 -13.14 7.75
N LYS A 284 -15.94 -13.92 8.79
CA LYS A 284 -14.97 -14.78 9.49
C LYS A 284 -14.33 -15.81 8.55
N LYS A 285 -15.11 -16.41 7.63
CA LYS A 285 -14.60 -17.37 6.65
C LYS A 285 -13.68 -16.68 5.64
N PHE A 286 -14.07 -15.52 5.13
CA PHE A 286 -13.25 -14.70 4.22
C PHE A 286 -11.87 -14.43 4.82
N PHE A 287 -11.79 -14.01 6.09
CA PHE A 287 -10.52 -13.78 6.78
C PHE A 287 -9.65 -15.01 6.99
N LYS A 288 -10.26 -16.16 7.27
CA LYS A 288 -9.52 -17.42 7.42
C LYS A 288 -8.89 -17.90 6.10
N GLY A 289 -9.37 -17.43 4.96
CA GLY A 289 -8.82 -17.74 3.64
C GLY A 289 -7.49 -17.04 3.30
N GLY A 290 -6.84 -16.39 4.27
CA GLY A 290 -5.57 -15.69 4.06
C GLY A 290 -5.69 -14.19 3.81
N VAL A 291 -6.91 -13.64 3.83
CA VAL A 291 -7.17 -12.21 3.61
C VAL A 291 -7.08 -11.42 4.92
N GLU A 292 -6.07 -11.67 5.76
CA GLU A 292 -5.95 -10.96 7.03
C GLU A 292 -5.67 -9.46 6.78
N PRO A 293 -6.52 -8.54 7.28
CA PRO A 293 -6.25 -7.13 7.14
C PRO A 293 -5.08 -6.83 8.06
N LYS A 294 -3.95 -6.43 7.49
CA LYS A 294 -2.96 -5.67 8.24
C LYS A 294 -3.61 -4.32 8.57
N VAL A 295 -4.29 -4.25 9.72
CA VAL A 295 -4.88 -3.01 10.23
C VAL A 295 -3.73 -2.09 10.62
N GLU A 296 -3.24 -1.34 9.64
CA GLU A 296 -2.28 -0.28 9.84
C GLU A 296 -3.01 0.96 10.36
N PRO A 297 -2.40 1.77 11.25
CA PRO A 297 -3.02 3.01 11.73
C PRO A 297 -3.48 3.93 10.59
N GLU A 298 -2.77 3.90 9.46
CA GLU A 298 -3.11 4.62 8.22
C GLU A 298 -4.44 4.13 7.60
N LEU A 299 -4.71 2.83 7.62
CA LEU A 299 -5.98 2.24 7.15
C LEU A 299 -7.17 2.83 7.91
N MET A 300 -7.04 3.06 9.22
CA MET A 300 -8.10 3.66 10.04
C MET A 300 -8.37 5.12 9.70
N ASN A 301 -7.33 5.88 9.36
CA ASN A 301 -7.45 7.28 8.96
C ASN A 301 -8.04 7.41 7.55
N ILE A 302 -7.68 6.50 6.65
CA ILE A 302 -8.15 6.50 5.26
C ILE A 302 -9.59 5.99 5.14
N ILE A 303 -10.04 5.00 5.93
CA ILE A 303 -11.45 4.56 5.85
C ILE A 303 -12.39 5.58 6.53
N ALA A 304 -11.88 6.43 7.44
CA ALA A 304 -12.69 7.39 8.21
C ALA A 304 -12.34 8.88 7.98
N PRO A 305 -12.34 9.41 6.74
CA PRO A 305 -12.05 10.82 6.52
C PRO A 305 -13.24 11.67 7.01
N ASN A 306 -13.04 12.41 8.10
CA ASN A 306 -13.83 13.55 8.62
C ASN A 306 -15.36 13.44 8.78
N LYS A 307 -16.03 12.33 8.45
CA LYS A 307 -17.44 12.13 8.79
C LYS A 307 -17.54 11.51 10.19
N MET A 308 -17.87 12.31 11.20
CA MET A 308 -18.03 11.90 12.60
C MET A 308 -18.89 10.63 12.78
N LYS A 309 -19.92 10.45 11.93
CA LYS A 309 -20.78 9.25 11.90
C LYS A 309 -20.03 8.00 11.42
N PHE A 310 -19.23 8.11 10.35
CA PHE A 310 -18.37 7.03 9.86
C PHE A 310 -17.24 6.71 10.83
N LYS A 311 -16.61 7.72 11.46
CA LYS A 311 -15.56 7.52 12.46
C LYS A 311 -16.03 6.64 13.62
N LYS A 312 -17.26 6.87 14.13
CA LYS A 312 -17.86 6.07 15.22
C LYS A 312 -18.27 4.66 14.78
N ILE A 313 -18.75 4.50 13.54
CA ILE A 313 -19.10 3.19 12.96
C ILE A 313 -17.83 2.36 12.73
N ILE A 314 -16.79 2.94 12.12
CA ILE A 314 -15.52 2.30 11.80
C ILE A 314 -14.73 2.01 13.08
N SER A 315 -14.71 2.91 14.07
CA SER A 315 -14.07 2.63 15.36
C SER A 315 -14.69 1.42 16.06
N ASN A 316 -15.99 1.18 15.89
CA ASN A 316 -16.65 -0.01 16.42
C ASN A 316 -16.32 -1.27 15.60
N ILE A 317 -16.20 -1.13 14.28
CA ILE A 317 -15.85 -2.24 13.38
C ILE A 317 -14.39 -2.64 13.51
N PHE A 318 -13.46 -1.70 13.66
CA PHE A 318 -11.99 -1.89 13.67
C PHE A 318 -11.36 -1.36 14.98
N SER A 319 -11.98 -1.62 16.14
CA SER A 319 -11.41 -1.12 17.40
C SER A 319 -10.17 -1.90 17.80
N ILE A 320 -9.08 -1.20 18.07
CA ILE A 320 -7.89 -1.78 18.68
C ILE A 320 -7.99 -1.57 20.18
N THR A 321 -8.08 -2.66 20.94
CA THR A 321 -7.92 -2.65 22.39
C THR A 321 -6.58 -3.28 22.74
N ASN A 322 -5.75 -2.58 23.51
CA ASN A 322 -4.53 -3.19 24.06
C ASN A 322 -4.96 -4.35 24.96
N SER A 323 -4.42 -5.55 24.69
CA SER A 323 -4.67 -6.68 25.58
C SER A 323 -3.88 -6.48 26.88
N VAL A 324 -4.42 -7.01 27.99
CA VAL A 324 -3.76 -7.02 29.31
C VAL A 324 -2.38 -7.71 29.26
N ASN A 325 -2.10 -8.49 28.21
CA ASN A 325 -0.82 -9.14 27.96
C ASN A 325 -0.08 -8.49 26.77
N LYS A 326 1.11 -7.90 27.02
CA LYS A 326 1.90 -7.07 26.07
C LYS A 326 2.21 -7.72 24.69
N ARG A 327 2.07 -9.04 24.57
CA ARG A 327 2.38 -9.84 23.37
C ARG A 327 1.34 -9.76 22.25
N HIS A 328 0.08 -9.47 22.57
CA HIS A 328 -1.01 -9.44 21.58
C HIS A 328 -1.79 -8.13 21.68
N LYS A 329 -2.18 -7.58 20.52
CA LYS A 329 -3.24 -6.60 20.39
C LYS A 329 -4.54 -7.35 20.10
N ILE A 330 -5.60 -7.01 20.82
CA ILE A 330 -6.94 -7.51 20.48
C ILE A 330 -7.53 -6.46 19.54
N ILE A 331 -7.59 -6.80 18.25
CA ILE A 331 -8.30 -6.01 17.26
C ILE A 331 -9.71 -6.59 17.17
N LYS A 332 -10.71 -5.77 17.46
CA LYS A 332 -12.09 -6.09 17.09
C LYS A 332 -12.25 -5.70 15.63
N LEU A 333 -12.49 -6.69 14.78
CA LEU A 333 -12.73 -6.55 13.34
C LEU A 333 -14.14 -7.06 13.03
N PHE A 334 -15.05 -6.22 12.54
CA PHE A 334 -16.46 -6.60 12.28
C PHE A 334 -17.16 -7.21 13.51
N GLY A 335 -16.75 -6.79 14.71
CA GLY A 335 -17.24 -7.34 15.99
C GLY A 335 -16.52 -8.61 16.47
N PHE A 336 -15.59 -9.15 15.69
CA PHE A 336 -14.76 -10.31 16.06
C PHE A 336 -13.49 -9.89 16.77
N LYS A 337 -13.21 -10.47 17.95
CA LYS A 337 -11.91 -10.32 18.62
C LYS A 337 -10.88 -11.16 17.88
N ILE A 338 -10.03 -10.51 17.10
CA ILE A 338 -8.84 -11.09 16.49
C ILE A 338 -7.67 -10.79 17.42
N LYS A 339 -6.98 -11.85 17.88
CA LYS A 339 -5.69 -11.71 18.56
C LYS A 339 -4.64 -11.51 17.49
N VAL A 340 -4.20 -10.27 17.32
CA VAL A 340 -3.12 -9.93 16.39
C VAL A 340 -1.84 -9.83 17.21
N LEU A 341 -0.78 -10.50 16.77
CA LEU A 341 0.55 -10.30 17.36
C LEU A 341 0.92 -8.83 17.20
N ASN A 342 1.42 -8.24 18.28
CA ASN A 342 1.73 -6.82 18.30
C ASN A 342 2.90 -6.55 17.34
N LYS A 343 2.64 -5.94 16.18
CA LYS A 343 3.60 -5.58 15.09
C LYS A 343 4.85 -4.78 15.51
N LYS A 344 5.02 -4.44 16.79
CA LYS A 344 6.31 -4.00 17.37
C LYS A 344 7.31 -5.16 17.54
N TYR A 345 6.86 -6.39 17.30
CA TYR A 345 7.66 -7.61 17.17
C TYR A 345 7.35 -8.20 15.79
N ASP A 346 8.01 -7.70 14.75
CA ASP A 346 8.14 -8.39 13.46
C ASP A 346 9.42 -9.24 13.56
N ASP A 347 9.26 -10.55 13.46
CA ASP A 347 10.16 -11.60 13.98
C ASP A 347 11.39 -11.87 13.09
N ARG A 348 11.86 -10.87 12.34
CA ARG A 348 12.99 -11.05 11.41
C ARG A 348 14.31 -10.44 11.88
N ASN A 349 14.27 -9.52 12.84
CA ASN A 349 15.50 -9.08 13.49
C ASN A 349 15.95 -10.17 14.48
N LYS A 350 17.22 -10.58 14.41
CA LYS A 350 17.75 -11.66 15.25
C LYS A 350 19.05 -11.24 15.88
N VAL A 351 19.20 -11.56 17.17
CA VAL A 351 20.50 -11.59 17.84
C VAL A 351 20.85 -13.06 18.01
N ILE A 352 21.95 -13.49 17.42
CA ILE A 352 22.45 -14.86 17.44
C ILE A 352 23.67 -14.88 18.35
N ILE A 353 23.63 -15.70 19.39
CA ILE A 353 24.75 -15.96 20.29
C ILE A 353 25.42 -17.24 19.82
N VAL A 354 26.74 -17.17 19.63
CA VAL A 354 27.58 -18.31 19.30
C VAL A 354 28.48 -18.62 20.48
N GLU A 355 28.31 -19.79 21.06
CA GLU A 355 29.08 -20.24 22.22
C GLU A 355 29.45 -21.71 22.01
N ASN A 356 30.74 -22.03 22.12
CA ASN A 356 31.27 -23.38 21.89
C ASN A 356 30.83 -23.99 20.55
N GLY A 357 30.82 -23.17 19.48
CA GLY A 357 30.43 -23.59 18.14
C GLY A 357 28.94 -23.82 17.92
N LYS A 358 28.08 -23.55 18.92
CA LYS A 358 26.63 -23.69 18.82
C LYS A 358 25.97 -22.32 18.71
N GLU A 359 25.00 -22.21 17.81
CA GLU A 359 24.21 -21.00 17.62
C GLU A 359 22.88 -21.08 18.38
N ARG A 360 22.52 -19.99 19.05
CA ARG A 360 21.17 -19.81 19.63
C ARG A 360 20.67 -18.39 19.41
N ILE A 361 19.37 -18.24 19.24
CA ILE A 361 18.74 -16.92 19.17
C ILE A 361 18.50 -16.39 20.58
N LEU A 362 18.91 -15.14 20.84
CA LEU A 362 18.67 -14.44 22.09
C LEU A 362 17.16 -14.24 22.29
N LYS A 363 16.62 -14.66 23.44
CA LYS A 363 15.18 -14.55 23.72
C LYS A 363 14.82 -13.09 24.05
N SER A 364 13.59 -12.67 23.75
CA SER A 364 13.14 -11.27 23.87
C SER A 364 13.23 -10.63 25.28
N LYS A 365 13.34 -11.43 26.35
CA LYS A 365 13.53 -10.94 27.73
C LYS A 365 14.97 -11.09 28.22
N GLU A 366 15.79 -11.81 27.47
CA GLU A 366 17.18 -12.05 27.80
C GLU A 366 17.98 -10.78 27.50
N LYS A 367 18.91 -10.44 28.39
CA LYS A 367 19.76 -9.27 28.27
C LYS A 367 21.21 -9.71 28.36
N ILE A 368 22.07 -9.05 27.60
CA ILE A 368 23.52 -9.17 27.74
C ILE A 368 23.98 -7.99 28.58
N LYS A 369 24.70 -8.26 29.67
CA LYS A 369 25.17 -7.21 30.59
C LYS A 369 26.03 -6.21 29.81
N GLY A 370 25.75 -4.92 29.99
CA GLY A 370 26.51 -3.84 29.37
C GLY A 370 26.26 -3.62 27.87
N LEU A 371 25.28 -4.31 27.27
CA LEU A 371 24.92 -4.14 25.87
C LEU A 371 23.46 -3.71 25.71
N ASN A 372 23.26 -2.55 25.09
CA ASN A 372 21.94 -2.01 24.74
C ASN A 372 21.72 -2.13 23.23
N ILE A 373 20.64 -2.78 22.83
CA ILE A 373 20.30 -2.99 21.41
C ILE A 373 18.93 -2.36 21.12
N ARG A 374 18.88 -1.56 20.07
CA ARG A 374 17.65 -0.95 19.54
C ARG A 374 17.48 -1.32 18.08
N PHE A 375 16.41 -2.05 17.79
CA PHE A 375 15.96 -2.31 16.42
C PHE A 375 14.80 -1.37 16.05
N LYS A 376 14.86 -0.79 14.86
CA LYS A 376 13.70 -0.10 14.24
C LYS A 376 13.45 -0.56 12.80
N GLY A 377 14.48 -0.97 12.07
CA GLY A 377 14.34 -1.53 10.74
C GLY A 377 14.02 -3.03 10.73
N ARG A 378 14.09 -3.66 9.54
CA ARG A 378 13.66 -5.06 9.30
C ARG A 378 14.83 -5.94 8.85
N ASN A 379 14.73 -7.25 9.08
CA ASN A 379 15.71 -8.27 8.63
C ASN A 379 17.15 -8.04 9.12
N ASN A 380 17.34 -7.35 10.23
CA ASN A 380 18.66 -7.11 10.79
C ASN A 380 19.18 -8.32 11.57
N VAL A 381 20.44 -8.65 11.40
CA VAL A 381 21.08 -9.77 12.10
C VAL A 381 22.29 -9.27 12.87
N MET A 382 22.34 -9.59 14.15
CA MET A 382 23.51 -9.37 14.99
C MET A 382 24.02 -10.70 15.49
N LYS A 383 25.28 -11.02 15.23
CA LYS A 383 25.94 -12.26 15.67
C LYS A 383 27.03 -11.93 16.68
N ILE A 384 26.98 -12.58 17.85
CA ILE A 384 27.91 -12.34 18.96
C ILE A 384 28.57 -13.67 19.32
N PHE A 385 29.89 -13.72 19.25
CA PHE A 385 30.68 -14.86 19.69
C PHE A 385 31.12 -14.66 21.14
N MET A 386 30.88 -15.67 21.97
CA MET A 386 31.23 -15.65 23.40
C MET A 386 32.53 -16.45 23.66
N PRO A 387 33.32 -16.07 24.70
CA PRO A 387 33.08 -14.96 25.63
C PRO A 387 33.36 -13.59 24.99
N SER A 388 32.50 -12.61 25.31
CA SER A 388 32.69 -11.20 24.97
C SER A 388 32.22 -10.34 26.14
N VAL A 389 32.94 -9.25 26.42
CA VAL A 389 32.62 -8.31 27.51
C VAL A 389 32.14 -6.99 26.93
N PHE A 390 30.96 -6.54 27.35
CA PHE A 390 30.37 -5.28 26.92
C PHE A 390 30.34 -4.28 28.09
N GLU A 391 30.79 -3.06 27.84
CA GLU A 391 30.86 -1.99 28.86
C GLU A 391 30.15 -0.73 28.34
N GLY A 392 28.82 -0.69 28.45
CA GLY A 392 28.03 0.46 28.00
C GLY A 392 27.91 0.57 26.49
N ALA A 393 28.01 -0.55 25.77
CA ALA A 393 27.86 -0.59 24.32
C ALA A 393 26.41 -0.29 23.90
N GLU A 394 26.25 0.54 22.86
CA GLU A 394 24.96 0.93 22.33
C GLU A 394 24.88 0.61 20.83
N ILE A 395 23.86 -0.14 20.43
CA ILE A 395 23.72 -0.57 19.04
C ILE A 395 22.33 -0.20 18.54
N GLU A 396 22.29 0.64 17.51
CA GLU A 396 21.07 1.10 16.86
C GLU A 396 21.02 0.61 15.41
N MET A 397 20.29 -0.48 15.19
CA MET A 397 20.03 -1.05 13.86
C MET A 397 18.68 -0.56 13.34
N LEU A 398 18.70 0.60 12.68
CA LEU A 398 17.52 1.32 12.19
C LEU A 398 17.26 1.09 10.69
N SER A 399 18.27 0.65 9.94
CA SER A 399 18.23 0.28 8.52
C SER A 399 17.60 -1.10 8.26
N GLU A 400 17.43 -1.46 6.99
CA GLU A 400 16.91 -2.77 6.58
C GLU A 400 18.03 -3.70 6.09
N GLY A 401 18.03 -4.95 6.57
CA GLY A 401 19.00 -5.97 6.16
C GLY A 401 20.43 -5.71 6.67
N GLY A 402 20.59 -4.97 7.76
CA GLY A 402 21.89 -4.72 8.37
C GLY A 402 22.46 -5.96 9.04
N TYR A 403 23.79 -6.11 9.00
CA TYR A 403 24.53 -7.21 9.62
C TYR A 403 25.59 -6.67 10.58
N ILE A 404 25.60 -7.16 11.81
CA ILE A 404 26.67 -6.94 12.79
C ILE A 404 27.25 -8.28 13.20
N GLU A 405 28.57 -8.40 13.20
CA GLU A 405 29.29 -9.54 13.77
C GLU A 405 30.34 -9.06 14.76
N ILE A 406 30.24 -9.55 16.00
CA ILE A 406 31.20 -9.28 17.06
C ILE A 406 31.85 -10.59 17.43
N ASN A 407 33.10 -10.78 17.01
CA ASN A 407 33.91 -11.91 17.43
C ASN A 407 34.35 -11.73 18.90
N LYS A 408 34.89 -12.79 19.51
CA LYS A 408 35.27 -12.79 20.93
C LYS A 408 36.17 -11.60 21.23
N THR A 409 35.75 -10.78 22.19
CA THR A 409 36.45 -9.52 22.53
C THR A 409 36.54 -9.34 24.05
N PRO A 410 37.72 -8.99 24.59
CA PRO A 410 37.90 -8.81 26.03
C PRO A 410 37.24 -7.53 26.54
N ARG A 411 36.95 -6.55 25.67
CA ARG A 411 36.20 -5.33 26.00
C ARG A 411 35.63 -4.65 24.76
N PHE A 412 34.33 -4.36 24.80
CA PHE A 412 33.59 -3.70 23.71
C PHE A 412 32.78 -2.51 24.22
N MET A 413 33.15 -1.30 23.77
CA MET A 413 32.55 -0.01 24.17
C MET A 413 32.18 0.87 22.96
N TRP A 414 31.48 0.31 21.98
CA TRP A 414 31.08 1.06 20.78
C TRP A 414 29.62 1.55 20.85
N HIS A 415 29.39 2.76 20.36
CA HIS A 415 28.10 3.20 19.85
C HIS A 415 28.05 3.00 18.34
N ILE A 416 27.21 2.07 17.87
CA ILE A 416 27.07 1.75 16.45
C ILE A 416 25.68 2.18 15.97
N LYS A 417 25.66 3.03 14.96
CA LYS A 417 24.42 3.51 14.32
C LYS A 417 24.38 3.12 12.86
N MET A 418 23.38 2.31 12.51
CA MET A 418 23.07 1.86 11.16
C MET A 418 21.71 2.44 10.75
N ALA A 419 21.69 3.39 9.81
CA ALA A 419 20.48 4.10 9.40
C ALA A 419 20.50 4.47 7.90
N ASN A 420 19.37 4.94 7.37
CA ASN A 420 19.26 5.54 6.03
C ASN A 420 19.85 4.72 4.86
N GLY A 421 19.74 3.39 4.91
CA GLY A 421 20.23 2.52 3.83
C GLY A 421 19.80 1.07 3.95
N HIS A 422 20.29 0.24 3.02
CA HIS A 422 20.11 -1.21 2.97
C HIS A 422 21.46 -1.93 2.97
N ASN A 423 21.51 -3.18 3.45
CA ASN A 423 22.68 -4.08 3.34
C ASN A 423 23.99 -3.51 3.96
N GLN A 424 23.88 -2.80 5.08
CA GLN A 424 25.04 -2.28 5.81
C GLN A 424 25.71 -3.38 6.65
N LYS A 425 27.02 -3.29 6.86
CA LYS A 425 27.78 -4.35 7.55
C LYS A 425 28.81 -3.81 8.54
N PHE A 426 28.85 -4.35 9.75
CA PHE A 426 29.91 -4.13 10.72
C PHE A 426 30.49 -5.48 11.18
N VAL A 427 31.82 -5.61 11.15
CA VAL A 427 32.52 -6.80 11.67
C VAL A 427 33.61 -6.35 12.62
N PHE A 428 33.65 -6.94 13.81
CA PHE A 428 34.70 -6.75 14.80
C PHE A 428 35.47 -8.05 14.98
N GLY A 429 36.77 -8.04 14.68
CA GLY A 429 37.62 -9.23 14.71
C GLY A 429 37.92 -9.75 16.11
N GLU A 430 38.35 -11.00 16.17
CA GLU A 430 38.65 -11.71 17.41
C GLU A 430 39.86 -11.10 18.13
N GLY A 431 39.79 -10.98 19.45
CA GLY A 431 40.86 -10.42 20.29
C GLY A 431 40.94 -8.89 20.28
N SER A 432 40.27 -8.22 19.33
CA SER A 432 40.23 -6.76 19.27
C SER A 432 39.49 -6.16 20.46
N ASP A 433 39.88 -4.97 20.91
CA ASP A 433 39.31 -4.34 22.12
C ASP A 433 39.26 -2.82 22.09
N THR A 434 38.55 -2.23 23.06
CA THR A 434 38.39 -0.77 23.20
C THR A 434 38.69 -0.31 24.61
N SER A 435 39.54 0.70 24.79
CA SER A 435 39.86 1.28 26.11
C SER A 435 38.82 2.28 26.61
N TYR A 436 38.08 2.95 25.72
CA TYR A 436 37.02 3.91 26.05
C TYR A 436 36.01 4.01 24.89
N PHE A 437 34.96 4.82 25.05
CA PHE A 437 33.88 4.94 24.07
C PHE A 437 34.37 5.33 22.66
N GLY A 438 33.87 4.64 21.65
CA GLY A 438 34.01 4.98 20.24
C GLY A 438 32.67 4.97 19.50
N GLU A 439 32.62 5.61 18.33
CA GLU A 439 31.42 5.75 17.50
C GLU A 439 31.62 5.20 16.10
N VAL A 440 30.61 4.51 15.58
CA VAL A 440 30.56 4.02 14.20
C VAL A 440 29.25 4.42 13.54
N HIS A 441 29.34 5.09 12.40
CA HIS A 441 28.21 5.57 11.62
C HIS A 441 28.18 4.92 10.24
N LEU A 442 27.14 4.12 9.98
CA LEU A 442 26.82 3.54 8.68
C LEU A 442 25.47 4.12 8.22
N LEU A 443 25.50 5.15 7.38
CA LEU A 443 24.34 6.00 7.08
C LEU A 443 23.90 5.95 5.61
N ASP A 444 24.55 5.14 4.77
CA ASP A 444 24.20 4.93 3.36
C ASP A 444 24.07 3.43 3.05
N SER A 445 23.42 3.08 1.93
CA SER A 445 23.30 1.68 1.50
C SER A 445 24.67 1.07 1.19
N ASN A 446 24.84 -0.21 1.51
CA ASN A 446 26.07 -1.00 1.31
C ASN A 446 27.31 -0.52 2.08
N ALA A 447 27.20 0.48 2.96
CA ALA A 447 28.33 0.93 3.77
C ALA A 447 28.82 -0.19 4.70
N GLN A 448 30.14 -0.37 4.78
CA GLN A 448 30.75 -1.41 5.61
C GLN A 448 31.89 -0.89 6.49
N VAL A 449 32.03 -1.48 7.67
CA VAL A 449 33.22 -1.34 8.53
C VAL A 449 33.68 -2.73 8.92
N ILE A 450 34.94 -3.04 8.61
CA ILE A 450 35.55 -4.34 8.89
C ILE A 450 36.80 -4.11 9.71
N VAL A 451 36.81 -4.62 10.93
CA VAL A 451 37.95 -4.58 11.85
C VAL A 451 38.58 -5.96 11.93
N GLY A 452 39.89 -6.02 11.70
CA GLY A 452 40.71 -7.21 11.86
C GLY A 452 40.81 -7.71 13.29
N LYS A 453 41.62 -8.75 13.46
CA LYS A 453 41.91 -9.41 14.74
C LYS A 453 42.93 -8.62 15.56
N ASP A 454 42.89 -8.77 16.87
CA ASP A 454 43.87 -8.21 17.81
C ASP A 454 44.16 -6.71 17.63
N CYS A 455 43.15 -5.93 17.24
CA CYS A 455 43.27 -4.48 17.20
C CYS A 455 43.09 -3.86 18.58
N MET A 456 43.73 -2.71 18.81
CA MET A 456 43.55 -1.94 20.03
C MET A 456 42.99 -0.56 19.69
N PHE A 457 41.82 -0.23 20.23
CA PHE A 457 41.23 1.09 20.07
C PHE A 457 41.31 1.85 21.39
N ALA A 458 41.94 3.02 21.36
CA ALA A 458 41.89 3.96 22.48
C ALA A 458 40.51 4.62 22.57
N GLY A 459 40.41 5.78 23.22
CA GLY A 459 39.14 6.50 23.37
C GLY A 459 38.80 7.45 22.23
N GLN A 460 37.52 7.82 22.13
CA GLN A 460 37.03 8.90 21.28
C GLN A 460 37.29 8.66 19.78
N ILE A 461 37.28 7.39 19.36
CA ILE A 461 37.45 7.02 17.96
C ILE A 461 36.12 7.24 17.24
N ILE A 462 36.18 7.82 16.04
CA ILE A 462 35.00 8.02 15.20
C ILE A 462 35.22 7.41 13.82
N ILE A 463 34.32 6.53 13.41
CA ILE A 463 34.33 5.89 12.09
C ILE A 463 33.08 6.31 11.32
N PHE A 464 33.28 6.97 10.18
CA PHE A 464 32.22 7.30 9.21
C PHE A 464 32.43 6.49 7.93
N ALA A 465 31.59 5.49 7.69
CA ALA A 465 31.63 4.69 6.47
C ALA A 465 30.84 5.29 5.30
N SER A 466 30.34 6.51 5.47
CA SER A 466 29.36 7.15 4.58
C SER A 466 29.29 8.66 4.84
N ASP A 467 28.84 9.43 3.85
CA ASP A 467 28.67 10.89 4.01
C ASP A 467 27.27 11.30 4.48
N ALA A 468 26.29 10.37 4.47
CA ALA A 468 24.89 10.54 4.88
C ALA A 468 24.03 11.50 4.01
N HIS A 469 24.67 12.42 3.28
CA HIS A 469 24.00 13.41 2.44
C HIS A 469 24.59 13.40 1.02
N THR A 470 23.76 13.66 0.03
CA THR A 470 24.15 13.60 -1.38
C THR A 470 25.02 14.78 -1.79
N ILE A 471 26.18 14.49 -2.39
CA ILE A 471 27.01 15.43 -3.14
C ILE A 471 26.80 15.09 -4.62
N PHE A 472 26.46 16.06 -5.45
CA PHE A 472 26.17 15.83 -6.87
C PHE A 472 26.91 16.80 -7.78
N ASP A 473 27.21 16.34 -8.99
CA ASP A 473 27.81 17.16 -10.04
C ASP A 473 26.81 18.18 -10.57
N ILE A 474 27.19 19.46 -10.64
CA ILE A 474 26.24 20.53 -10.96
C ILE A 474 25.68 20.43 -12.38
N ASN A 475 26.46 19.89 -13.31
CA ASN A 475 26.12 19.80 -14.74
C ASN A 475 25.28 18.55 -15.03
N SER A 476 25.78 17.38 -14.65
CA SER A 476 25.15 16.08 -14.91
C SER A 476 24.10 15.69 -13.88
N LYS A 477 24.02 16.38 -12.74
CA LYS A 477 23.17 16.05 -11.57
C LYS A 477 23.41 14.66 -10.98
N LYS A 478 24.49 13.97 -11.37
CA LYS A 478 24.83 12.65 -10.85
C LYS A 478 25.41 12.76 -9.44
N ALA A 479 24.99 11.89 -8.54
CA ALA A 479 25.60 11.75 -7.23
C ALA A 479 27.07 11.32 -7.37
N LEU A 480 27.98 12.11 -6.81
CA LEU A 480 29.43 11.92 -6.84
C LEU A 480 29.95 11.11 -5.66
N ASN A 481 29.19 11.09 -4.57
CA ASN A 481 29.53 10.34 -3.37
C ASN A 481 28.70 9.07 -3.21
N LYS A 482 28.21 8.50 -4.32
CA LYS A 482 27.56 7.20 -4.28
C LYS A 482 28.59 6.17 -3.78
N VAL A 483 28.19 5.45 -2.73
CA VAL A 483 29.10 4.66 -1.93
C VAL A 483 29.09 3.20 -2.40
N ASP A 484 30.25 2.69 -2.82
CA ASP A 484 30.56 1.24 -2.91
C ASP A 484 31.40 0.77 -1.69
N SER A 485 31.56 1.63 -0.67
CA SER A 485 32.72 1.63 0.24
C SER A 485 32.71 0.66 1.42
N SER A 486 33.94 0.29 1.83
CA SER A 486 34.28 -0.20 3.17
C SER A 486 35.26 0.76 3.85
N VAL A 487 35.16 0.88 5.18
CA VAL A 487 36.31 1.20 6.03
C VAL A 487 36.89 -0.14 6.49
N THR A 488 38.17 -0.37 6.23
CA THR A 488 38.83 -1.62 6.58
C THR A 488 40.04 -1.34 7.45
N ILE A 489 40.13 -2.06 8.55
CA ILE A 489 41.25 -2.01 9.49
C ILE A 489 41.82 -3.42 9.51
N GLY A 490 43.08 -3.57 9.12
CA GLY A 490 43.78 -4.85 9.12
C GLY A 490 43.93 -5.44 10.52
N ASP A 491 44.50 -6.63 10.57
CA ASP A 491 44.84 -7.30 11.84
C ASP A 491 45.95 -6.54 12.58
N HIS A 492 45.91 -6.57 13.91
CA HIS A 492 46.89 -6.00 14.81
C HIS A 492 47.14 -4.50 14.54
N VAL A 493 46.06 -3.71 14.45
CA VAL A 493 46.15 -2.26 14.31
C VAL A 493 45.88 -1.56 15.65
N TRP A 494 46.74 -0.63 16.04
CA TRP A 494 46.48 0.27 17.17
C TRP A 494 45.95 1.62 16.67
N VAL A 495 44.73 1.97 17.08
CA VAL A 495 44.13 3.28 16.83
C VAL A 495 44.16 4.12 18.10
N ALA A 496 45.04 5.12 18.14
CA ALA A 496 45.21 6.00 19.29
C ALA A 496 44.07 7.03 19.40
N GLN A 497 44.00 7.67 20.57
CA GLN A 497 42.86 8.47 21.01
C GLN A 497 42.47 9.55 19.98
N GLY A 498 41.16 9.77 19.80
CA GLY A 498 40.64 10.87 18.99
C GLY A 498 40.78 10.71 17.47
N ALA A 499 41.33 9.59 16.98
CA ALA A 499 41.48 9.36 15.55
C ALA A 499 40.12 9.23 14.83
N LYS A 500 40.08 9.68 13.57
CA LYS A 500 38.90 9.63 12.71
C LYS A 500 39.18 8.83 11.44
N LEU A 501 38.34 7.84 11.17
CA LEU A 501 38.43 6.98 10.00
C LEU A 501 37.23 7.26 9.09
N LEU A 502 37.49 7.86 7.92
CA LEU A 502 36.43 8.29 7.01
C LEU A 502 36.21 7.28 5.87
N LYS A 503 35.16 7.48 5.08
CA LYS A 503 34.79 6.58 3.98
C LYS A 503 36.00 6.26 3.09
N ASN A 504 36.13 5.00 2.68
CA ASN A 504 37.25 4.46 1.92
C ASN A 504 38.61 4.39 2.64
N ALA A 505 38.68 4.69 3.94
CA ALA A 505 39.89 4.44 4.72
C ALA A 505 40.21 2.93 4.75
N GLN A 506 41.44 2.58 4.40
CA GLN A 506 41.95 1.22 4.56
C GLN A 506 43.31 1.30 5.23
N ILE A 507 43.38 0.71 6.42
CA ILE A 507 44.59 0.67 7.25
C ILE A 507 45.15 -0.76 7.17
N PRO A 508 46.39 -0.94 6.70
CA PRO A 508 47.00 -2.25 6.56
C PRO A 508 47.32 -2.84 7.95
N SER A 509 47.58 -4.13 7.99
CA SER A 509 47.92 -4.84 9.23
C SER A 509 49.18 -4.27 9.91
N ASN A 510 49.30 -4.57 11.20
CA ASN A 510 50.42 -4.16 12.05
C ASN A 510 50.74 -2.65 11.94
N SER A 511 49.73 -1.80 12.05
CA SER A 511 49.88 -0.36 11.88
C SER A 511 49.43 0.41 13.11
N ILE A 512 50.00 1.59 13.33
CA ILE A 512 49.58 2.53 14.37
C ILE A 512 48.96 3.76 13.73
N VAL A 513 47.72 4.08 14.09
CA VAL A 513 47.09 5.38 13.79
C VAL A 513 47.29 6.29 14.98
N ALA A 514 48.10 7.33 14.80
CA ALA A 514 48.48 8.25 15.86
C ALA A 514 47.28 9.09 16.37
N ASN A 515 47.46 9.69 17.55
CA ASN A 515 46.45 10.48 18.23
C ASN A 515 45.90 11.57 17.30
N SER A 516 44.57 11.67 17.23
CA SER A 516 43.84 12.67 16.43
C SER A 516 44.11 12.67 14.92
N ALA A 517 44.73 11.60 14.38
CA ALA A 517 44.93 11.47 12.95
C ALA A 517 43.59 11.29 12.19
N ILE A 518 43.52 11.80 10.96
CA ILE A 518 42.34 11.64 10.08
C ILE A 518 42.71 10.83 8.85
N VAL A 519 42.24 9.58 8.79
CA VAL A 519 42.50 8.66 7.68
C VAL A 519 41.38 8.79 6.66
N THR A 520 41.72 9.18 5.44
CA THR A 520 40.76 9.49 4.36
C THR A 520 40.95 8.66 3.10
N LYS A 521 41.95 7.77 3.08
CA LYS A 521 42.34 6.98 1.90
C LYS A 521 42.90 5.61 2.30
N LYS A 522 43.17 4.79 1.29
CA LYS A 522 43.86 3.51 1.41
C LYS A 522 45.36 3.69 1.62
N PHE A 523 45.93 2.84 2.47
CA PHE A 523 47.35 2.58 2.62
C PHE A 523 47.60 1.09 2.39
N ASP A 524 48.68 0.77 1.69
CA ASP A 524 49.00 -0.60 1.28
C ASP A 524 50.20 -1.20 2.04
N GLU A 525 51.01 -0.37 2.69
CA GLU A 525 52.24 -0.78 3.39
C GLU A 525 51.95 -1.09 4.86
N GLU A 526 52.21 -2.33 5.29
CA GLU A 526 52.11 -2.75 6.70
C GLU A 526 53.30 -2.25 7.53
N ASN A 527 53.22 -2.36 8.87
CA ASN A 527 54.32 -2.02 9.80
C ASN A 527 54.64 -0.52 9.79
N ILE A 528 53.60 0.33 9.82
CA ILE A 528 53.70 1.78 9.67
C ILE A 528 53.03 2.57 10.79
N ILE A 529 53.45 3.82 10.98
CA ILE A 529 52.74 4.83 11.76
C ILE A 529 52.08 5.84 10.81
N LEU A 530 50.77 5.98 10.93
CA LEU A 530 49.95 6.99 10.26
C LEU A 530 49.68 8.16 11.20
N ALA A 531 50.08 9.38 10.81
CA ALA A 531 49.81 10.59 11.60
C ALA A 531 49.41 11.78 10.72
N GLY A 532 48.73 12.76 11.32
CA GLY A 532 48.34 14.01 10.67
C GLY A 532 46.90 14.07 10.15
N ASN A 533 46.55 15.23 9.60
CA ASN A 533 45.24 15.53 9.00
C ASN A 533 45.45 16.29 7.67
N PRO A 534 45.34 15.63 6.50
CA PRO A 534 45.09 14.18 6.33
C PRO A 534 46.29 13.34 6.78
N ALA A 535 46.02 12.10 7.19
CA ALA A 535 47.05 11.17 7.64
C ALA A 535 48.03 10.80 6.51
N HIS A 536 49.29 10.62 6.88
CA HIS A 536 50.36 10.10 6.02
C HIS A 536 51.31 9.23 6.85
N VAL A 537 52.13 8.43 6.16
CA VAL A 537 53.16 7.59 6.80
C VAL A 537 54.24 8.50 7.38
N VAL A 538 54.48 8.42 8.68
CA VAL A 538 55.57 9.15 9.36
C VAL A 538 56.70 8.25 9.83
N LYS A 539 56.46 6.95 9.90
CA LYS A 539 57.45 5.94 10.26
C LYS A 539 57.07 4.60 9.62
N THR A 540 58.07 3.86 9.16
CA THR A 540 57.96 2.50 8.64
C THR A 540 58.81 1.55 9.48
N ASN A 541 58.63 0.24 9.26
CA ASN A 541 59.32 -0.83 9.99
C ASN A 541 59.11 -0.73 11.51
N VAL A 542 57.84 -0.58 11.91
CA VAL A 542 57.43 -0.52 13.31
C VAL A 542 56.54 -1.71 13.67
N ASN A 543 56.48 -2.01 14.96
CA ASN A 543 55.52 -2.91 15.57
C ASN A 543 55.01 -2.27 16.88
N TRP A 544 53.94 -2.78 17.47
CA TRP A 544 53.43 -2.32 18.75
C TRP A 544 53.00 -3.49 19.63
N ASP A 545 52.94 -3.27 20.94
CA ASP A 545 52.48 -4.27 21.91
C ASP A 545 51.55 -3.60 22.95
N ARG A 546 50.71 -4.40 23.60
CA ARG A 546 49.80 -3.95 24.66
C ARG A 546 50.52 -3.79 26.00
N CYS A 547 51.63 -4.48 26.21
CA CYS A 547 52.41 -4.38 27.43
C CYS A 547 53.11 -3.02 27.55
N GLY A 548 53.34 -2.58 28.79
CA GLY A 548 54.15 -1.39 29.06
C GLY A 548 55.62 -1.65 28.73
N VAL A 549 56.38 -0.59 28.46
CA VAL A 549 57.79 -0.67 28.07
C VAL A 549 58.62 -1.53 29.03
N GLU A 550 58.48 -1.33 30.34
CA GLU A 550 59.23 -2.10 31.35
C GLU A 550 58.90 -3.61 31.31
N MET A 551 57.65 -3.98 31.04
CA MET A 551 57.23 -5.38 30.93
C MET A 551 57.76 -5.99 29.63
N TYR A 552 57.68 -5.25 28.52
CA TYR A 552 58.23 -5.69 27.23
C TYR A 552 59.74 -5.98 27.33
N GLU A 553 60.49 -5.06 27.93
CA GLU A 553 61.93 -5.21 28.10
C GLU A 553 62.27 -6.41 29.01
N ASN A 554 61.55 -6.58 30.12
CA ASN A 554 61.85 -7.64 31.08
C ASN A 554 61.36 -9.03 30.67
N GLU A 555 60.20 -9.15 30.02
CA GLU A 555 59.56 -10.45 29.76
C GLU A 555 59.70 -10.94 28.31
N ILE A 556 59.87 -10.04 27.33
CA ILE A 556 59.88 -10.38 25.90
C ILE A 556 61.28 -10.24 25.30
N ILE A 557 62.04 -9.22 25.68
CA ILE A 557 63.43 -9.05 25.19
C ILE A 557 64.41 -9.89 26.03
N ASN A 558 64.28 -9.81 27.36
CA ASN A 558 65.23 -10.42 28.29
C ASN A 558 64.80 -11.80 28.83
N GLY A 559 63.54 -12.19 28.61
CA GLY A 559 62.98 -13.51 28.96
C GLY A 559 62.92 -14.42 27.75
#